data_AF-A0A083ZX21-F1
#
_entry.id   AF-A0A083ZX21-F1
#
_cell.length_a   1.000
_cell.length_b   1.000
_cell.length_c   1.000
_cell.angle_alpha   90.00
_cell.angle_beta   90.00
_cell.angle_gamma   90.00
#
_symmetry.space_group_name_H-M   'P 1'
#
loop_
_entity.id
_entity.type
_entity.pdbx_description
1 polymer ?
#
loop_
_entity_poly.entity_id
_entity_poly.type
_entity_poly.pdbx_seq_one_letter_code
_entity_poly.pdbx_strand_id
1 'polypeptide(L)'
;MPYTAYKGMSREDAAAIYAYLMGDKPPQAVAVKIGQGNEAGRITYLDQCSGCHERDGAGKPHVAVAMRDNSTLRQPGGKNLIVSVLDGLPAQQFPGNESMQSMPGFADRLNDAQIAELVNYLRVTWGGLPGDITAEQVKALRKAH
;
A
#
# COMPACT_ATOMS: atom_id res chain seq x y z
N MET A 1 16.23 2.01 32.40
CA MET A 1 16.05 1.13 31.23
C MET A 1 16.11 2.00 30.00
N PRO A 2 17.12 1.90 29.11
CA PRO A 2 17.17 2.79 27.95
C PRO A 2 16.11 2.33 26.96
N TYR A 3 15.21 3.25 26.59
CA TYR A 3 14.16 3.03 25.60
C TYR A 3 14.79 2.70 24.23
N THR A 4 14.93 1.40 23.95
CA THR A 4 15.43 0.87 22.67
C THR A 4 14.51 1.21 21.49
N ALA A 5 13.28 1.65 21.75
CA ALA A 5 12.26 1.96 20.76
C ALA A 5 12.70 3.02 19.73
N TYR A 6 13.63 3.92 20.08
CA TYR A 6 14.04 5.03 19.21
C TYR A 6 15.40 4.85 18.53
N LYS A 7 16.05 3.69 18.70
CA LYS A 7 17.43 3.48 18.21
C LYS A 7 17.57 3.63 16.68
N GLY A 8 16.48 3.40 15.93
CA GLY A 8 16.44 3.56 14.48
C GLY A 8 15.75 4.82 13.98
N MET A 9 15.28 5.70 14.88
CA MET A 9 14.51 6.88 14.50
C MET A 9 15.43 8.06 14.21
N SER A 10 15.20 8.78 13.11
CA SER A 10 15.93 10.01 12.86
C SER A 10 15.52 11.11 13.84
N ARG A 11 16.31 12.18 13.93
CA ARG A 11 15.91 13.36 14.71
C ARG A 11 14.67 14.02 14.10
N GLU A 12 14.54 14.00 12.77
CA GLU A 12 13.35 14.52 12.11
C GLU A 12 12.11 13.71 12.52
N ASP A 13 12.19 12.38 12.54
CA ASP A 13 11.08 11.52 12.95
C ASP A 13 10.68 11.75 14.41
N ALA A 14 11.66 11.93 15.31
CA ALA A 14 11.39 12.21 16.72
C ALA A 14 10.71 13.57 16.92
N ALA A 15 11.13 14.58 16.18
CA ALA A 15 10.49 15.89 16.17
C ALA A 15 9.07 15.82 15.58
N ALA A 16 8.87 15.05 14.51
CA ALA A 16 7.56 14.85 13.90
C ALA A 16 6.57 14.15 14.84
N ILE A 17 7.01 13.11 15.55
CA ILE A 17 6.19 12.42 16.56
C ILE A 17 5.88 13.35 17.73
N TYR A 18 6.87 14.09 18.25
CA TYR A 18 6.64 15.07 19.31
C TYR A 18 5.63 16.14 18.88
N ALA A 19 5.78 16.69 17.67
CA ALA A 19 4.88 17.68 17.12
C ALA A 19 3.46 17.11 16.88
N TYR A 20 3.33 15.86 16.46
CA TYR A 20 2.03 15.20 16.31
C TYR A 20 1.33 14.95 17.65
N LEU A 21 2.08 14.53 18.68
CA LEU A 21 1.53 14.21 20.00
C LEU A 21 1.25 15.46 20.85
N MET A 22 2.05 16.51 20.68
CA MET A 22 2.03 17.71 21.55
C MET A 22 1.59 18.98 20.83
N GLY A 23 1.47 18.97 19.50
CA GLY A 23 1.16 20.14 18.69
C GLY A 23 -0.24 20.11 18.09
N ASP A 24 -0.98 21.21 18.23
CA ASP A 24 -2.37 21.34 17.76
C ASP A 24 -2.50 21.67 16.26
N LYS A 25 -1.40 21.64 15.49
CA LYS A 25 -1.38 22.01 14.07
C LYS A 25 -0.79 20.88 13.20
N PRO A 26 -1.63 20.00 12.63
CA PRO A 26 -1.15 19.01 11.68
C PRO A 26 -0.56 19.71 10.43
N PRO A 27 0.44 19.09 9.77
CA PRO A 27 0.95 19.61 8.51
C PRO A 27 -0.17 19.68 7.47
N GLN A 28 -0.08 20.67 6.58
CA GLN A 28 -1.08 20.84 5.52
C GLN A 28 -1.07 19.62 4.59
N ALA A 29 -2.25 19.07 4.32
CA ALA A 29 -2.40 17.93 3.42
C ALA A 29 -1.92 18.31 2.00
N VAL A 30 -1.02 17.50 1.45
CA VAL A 30 -0.59 17.61 0.06
C VAL A 30 -1.54 16.78 -0.79
N ALA A 31 -2.13 17.41 -1.82
CA ALA A 31 -3.01 16.71 -2.76
C ALA A 31 -2.22 15.62 -3.50
N VAL A 32 -2.81 14.42 -3.59
CA VAL A 32 -2.20 13.31 -4.32
C VAL A 32 -2.27 13.61 -5.82
N LYS A 33 -1.12 13.56 -6.49
CA LYS A 33 -1.08 13.63 -7.95
C LYS A 33 -1.39 12.25 -8.51
N ILE A 34 -2.58 12.10 -9.08
CA ILE A 34 -2.94 10.92 -9.86
C ILE A 34 -2.10 10.92 -11.15
N GLY A 35 -1.42 9.82 -11.43
CA GLY A 35 -0.62 9.62 -12.63
C GLY A 35 -1.15 8.50 -13.52
N GLN A 36 -0.45 8.26 -14.62
CA GLN A 36 -0.64 7.07 -15.45
C GLN A 36 0.46 6.07 -15.13
N GLY A 37 0.11 4.96 -14.46
CA GLY A 37 1.03 3.86 -14.20
C GLY A 37 1.41 3.09 -15.46
N ASN A 38 2.29 2.10 -15.32
CA ASN A 38 2.69 1.25 -16.44
C ASN A 38 1.52 0.36 -16.91
N GLU A 39 1.54 -0.01 -18.19
CA GLU A 39 0.47 -0.78 -18.84
C GLU A 39 0.40 -2.23 -18.36
N ALA A 40 1.54 -2.88 -18.10
CA ALA A 40 1.60 -4.28 -17.67
C ALA A 40 0.92 -4.48 -16.30
N GLY A 41 1.18 -3.57 -15.37
CA GLY A 41 0.55 -3.51 -14.05
C GLY A 41 -0.93 -3.16 -14.14
N ARG A 42 -1.32 -2.28 -15.08
CA ARG A 42 -2.73 -1.97 -15.34
C ARG A 42 -3.51 -3.20 -15.80
N ILE A 43 -2.97 -3.98 -16.75
CA ILE A 43 -3.58 -5.23 -17.23
C ILE A 43 -3.72 -6.21 -16.07
N THR A 44 -2.64 -6.41 -15.30
CA THR A 44 -2.67 -7.28 -14.11
C THR A 44 -3.74 -6.86 -13.12
N TYR A 45 -3.88 -5.55 -12.85
CA TYR A 45 -4.93 -5.01 -11.98
C TYR A 45 -6.33 -5.31 -12.50
N LEU A 46 -6.57 -5.10 -13.80
CA LEU A 46 -7.88 -5.35 -14.40
C LEU A 46 -8.24 -6.83 -14.34
N ASP A 47 -7.29 -7.73 -14.57
CA ASP A 47 -7.53 -9.16 -14.60
C ASP A 47 -7.69 -9.76 -13.21
N GLN A 48 -6.91 -9.31 -12.23
CA GLN A 48 -6.78 -9.98 -10.93
C GLN A 48 -7.44 -9.22 -9.77
N CYS A 49 -7.57 -7.89 -9.86
CA CYS A 49 -7.91 -7.04 -8.72
C CYS A 49 -9.25 -6.30 -8.90
N SER A 50 -9.59 -5.92 -10.14
CA SER A 50 -10.70 -5.01 -10.41
C SER A 50 -12.08 -5.55 -10.06
N GLY A 51 -12.25 -6.87 -9.97
CA GLY A 51 -13.51 -7.49 -9.54
C GLY A 51 -13.92 -7.16 -8.10
N CYS A 52 -12.96 -6.80 -7.24
CA CYS A 52 -13.22 -6.38 -5.86
C CYS A 52 -12.90 -4.91 -5.64
N HIS A 53 -11.79 -4.41 -6.21
CA HIS A 53 -11.33 -3.03 -6.00
C HIS A 53 -11.92 -2.01 -6.99
N GLU A 54 -12.84 -2.47 -7.86
CA GLU A 54 -13.41 -1.72 -8.99
C GLU A 54 -12.37 -1.32 -10.04
N ARG A 55 -12.80 -1.14 -11.29
CA ARG A 55 -11.89 -0.80 -12.41
C ARG A 55 -11.15 0.52 -12.18
N ASP A 56 -11.80 1.44 -11.49
CA ASP A 56 -11.34 2.80 -11.28
C ASP A 56 -10.70 3.02 -9.88
N GLY A 57 -10.57 1.93 -9.10
CA GLY A 57 -9.98 1.92 -7.77
C GLY A 57 -10.90 2.46 -6.68
N ALA A 58 -12.21 2.60 -6.91
CA ALA A 58 -13.15 3.08 -5.91
C ALA A 58 -13.37 2.10 -4.74
N GLY A 59 -13.00 0.82 -4.91
CA GLY A 59 -13.32 -0.21 -3.93
C GLY A 59 -14.82 -0.51 -3.85
N LYS A 60 -15.18 -1.42 -2.97
CA LYS A 60 -16.57 -1.83 -2.78
C LYS A 60 -16.88 -1.94 -1.29
N PRO A 61 -17.88 -1.20 -0.78
CA PRO A 61 -18.26 -1.26 0.63
C PRO A 61 -18.48 -2.69 1.11
N HIS A 62 -18.02 -2.99 2.33
CA HIS A 62 -18.07 -4.32 2.94
C HIS A 62 -17.34 -5.45 2.20
N VAL A 63 -16.55 -5.12 1.16
CA VAL A 63 -15.83 -6.10 0.34
C VAL A 63 -14.35 -5.79 0.27
N ALA A 64 -13.99 -4.63 -0.28
CA ALA A 64 -12.61 -4.27 -0.51
C ALA A 64 -12.41 -2.76 -0.40
N VAL A 65 -11.27 -2.37 0.16
CA VAL A 65 -10.90 -0.96 0.31
C VAL A 65 -10.72 -0.27 -1.05
N ALA A 66 -10.99 1.02 -1.08
CA ALA A 66 -10.60 1.86 -2.21
C ALA A 66 -9.07 1.85 -2.37
N MET A 67 -8.62 1.90 -3.63
CA MET A 67 -7.23 2.22 -3.96
C MET A 67 -7.01 3.73 -3.94
N ARG A 68 -8.04 4.50 -4.33
CA ARG A 68 -8.05 5.96 -4.16
C ARG A 68 -7.88 6.32 -2.69
N ASP A 69 -7.05 7.31 -2.42
CA ASP A 69 -6.74 7.83 -1.08
C ASP A 69 -6.12 6.82 -0.09
N ASN A 70 -5.83 5.61 -0.53
CA ASN A 70 -5.28 4.54 0.30
C ASN A 70 -3.84 4.87 0.72
N SER A 71 -3.61 5.01 2.02
CA SER A 71 -2.29 5.34 2.58
C SER A 71 -1.23 4.28 2.28
N THR A 72 -1.60 3.01 2.10
CA THR A 72 -0.65 1.93 1.80
C THR A 72 0.05 2.15 0.45
N LEU A 73 -0.63 2.79 -0.51
CA LEU A 73 -0.03 3.15 -1.80
C LEU A 73 0.97 4.32 -1.71
N ARG A 74 0.97 5.04 -0.57
CA ARG A 74 1.75 6.26 -0.32
C ARG A 74 2.96 6.03 0.59
N GLN A 75 3.20 4.78 1.00
CA GLN A 75 4.33 4.47 1.87
C GLN A 75 5.64 4.39 1.07
N PRO A 76 6.71 5.07 1.52
CA PRO A 76 8.04 4.93 0.93
C PRO A 76 8.48 3.46 0.89
N GLY A 77 9.13 3.06 -0.21
CA GLY A 77 9.63 1.69 -0.41
C GLY A 77 8.56 0.60 -0.60
N GLY A 78 7.27 0.90 -0.44
CA GLY A 78 6.17 0.01 -0.85
C GLY A 78 6.07 -1.32 -0.11
N LYS A 79 6.83 -1.54 0.98
CA LYS A 79 6.90 -2.84 1.67
C LYS A 79 5.53 -3.41 2.02
N ASN A 80 4.69 -2.64 2.72
CA ASN A 80 3.38 -3.14 3.16
C ASN A 80 2.47 -3.44 1.96
N LEU A 81 2.54 -2.64 0.91
CA LEU A 81 1.79 -2.90 -0.33
C LEU A 81 2.23 -4.21 -0.99
N ILE A 82 3.54 -4.45 -1.12
CA ILE A 82 4.08 -5.67 -1.71
C ILE A 82 3.68 -6.90 -0.88
N VAL A 83 3.84 -6.84 0.44
CA VAL A 83 3.51 -7.92 1.38
C VAL A 83 2.01 -8.22 1.35
N SER A 84 1.14 -7.20 1.36
CA SER A 84 -0.30 -7.42 1.22
C SER A 84 -0.67 -8.13 -0.09
N VAL A 85 -0.02 -7.79 -1.21
CA VAL A 85 -0.26 -8.47 -2.50
C VAL A 85 0.26 -9.91 -2.48
N LEU A 86 1.42 -10.16 -1.90
CA LEU A 86 2.00 -11.50 -1.80
C LEU A 86 1.11 -12.41 -0.93
N ASP A 87 0.75 -11.94 0.25
CA ASP A 87 0.25 -12.79 1.33
C ASP A 87 -1.27 -12.77 1.40
N GLY A 88 -1.87 -11.72 0.86
CA GLY A 88 -3.28 -11.43 1.05
C GLY A 88 -3.54 -10.80 2.41
N LEU A 89 -4.83 -10.69 2.74
CA LEU A 89 -5.30 -10.14 4.01
C LEU A 89 -6.49 -10.98 4.50
N PRO A 90 -6.55 -11.33 5.79
CA PRO A 90 -7.72 -12.00 6.34
C PRO A 90 -8.94 -11.07 6.30
N ALA A 91 -10.14 -11.64 6.34
CA ALA A 91 -11.35 -10.85 6.53
C ALA A 91 -11.26 -10.05 7.84
N GLN A 92 -11.82 -8.84 7.86
CA GLN A 92 -11.75 -7.93 9.01
C GLN A 92 -13.15 -7.39 9.34
N GLN A 93 -13.42 -7.21 10.63
CA GLN A 93 -14.63 -6.56 11.15
C GLN A 93 -14.23 -5.25 11.82
N PHE A 94 -15.00 -4.20 11.60
CA PHE A 94 -14.77 -2.87 12.13
C PHE A 94 -15.99 -2.37 12.92
N PRO A 95 -15.84 -1.36 13.79
CA PRO A 95 -16.96 -0.73 14.47
C PRO A 95 -18.03 -0.22 13.49
N GLY A 96 -19.28 -0.14 13.93
CA GLY A 96 -20.37 0.37 13.10
C GLY A 96 -20.88 -0.61 12.04
N ASN A 97 -20.64 -1.92 12.22
CA ASN A 97 -21.04 -2.98 11.29
C ASN A 97 -20.33 -2.90 9.92
N GLU A 98 -19.19 -2.23 9.88
CA GLU A 98 -18.29 -2.20 8.74
C GLU A 98 -17.43 -3.48 8.69
N SER A 99 -17.08 -3.93 7.50
CA SER A 99 -16.30 -5.15 7.32
C SER A 99 -15.51 -5.14 6.01
N MET A 100 -14.53 -6.02 5.89
CA MET A 100 -13.82 -6.30 4.64
C MET A 100 -13.70 -7.80 4.46
N GLN A 101 -13.87 -8.27 3.23
CA GLN A 101 -13.69 -9.68 2.90
C GLN A 101 -12.19 -10.02 2.90
N SER A 102 -11.88 -11.31 2.92
CA SER A 102 -10.49 -11.75 2.75
C SER A 102 -9.99 -11.37 1.36
N MET A 103 -8.78 -10.82 1.31
CA MET A 103 -8.03 -10.63 0.08
C MET A 103 -7.12 -11.84 -0.12
N PRO A 104 -7.20 -12.58 -1.25
CA PRO A 104 -6.30 -13.70 -1.49
C PRO A 104 -4.86 -13.20 -1.68
N GLY A 105 -3.89 -14.02 -1.27
CA GLY A 105 -2.49 -13.81 -1.63
C GLY A 105 -2.23 -14.20 -3.07
N PHE A 106 -1.30 -13.50 -3.72
CA PHE A 106 -0.93 -13.71 -5.11
C PHE A 106 0.49 -14.26 -5.29
N ALA A 107 1.16 -14.64 -4.19
CA ALA A 107 2.50 -15.20 -4.24
C ALA A 107 2.62 -16.36 -5.23
N ASP A 108 1.68 -17.31 -5.24
CA ASP A 108 1.77 -18.48 -6.13
C ASP A 108 1.22 -18.24 -7.55
N ARG A 109 0.68 -17.05 -7.83
CA ARG A 109 0.02 -16.72 -9.10
C ARG A 109 0.82 -15.74 -9.95
N LEU A 110 1.53 -14.82 -9.30
CA LEU A 110 2.28 -13.75 -9.96
C LEU A 110 3.75 -13.86 -9.59
N ASN A 111 4.62 -13.77 -10.60
CA ASN A 111 6.06 -13.70 -10.39
C ASN A 111 6.49 -12.31 -9.88
N ASP A 112 7.76 -12.19 -9.45
CA ASP A 112 8.30 -10.97 -8.85
C ASP A 112 8.19 -9.74 -9.76
N ALA A 113 8.40 -9.91 -11.06
CA ALA A 113 8.29 -8.83 -12.04
C ALA A 113 6.84 -8.37 -12.21
N GLN A 114 5.88 -9.30 -12.30
CA GLN A 114 4.46 -8.98 -12.41
C GLN A 114 3.95 -8.22 -11.18
N ILE A 115 4.39 -8.62 -9.98
CA ILE A 115 4.03 -7.90 -8.75
C ILE A 115 4.70 -6.53 -8.72
N ALA A 116 5.96 -6.38 -9.14
CA ALA A 116 6.61 -5.07 -9.21
C ALA A 116 5.87 -4.13 -10.16
N GLU A 117 5.50 -4.59 -11.36
CA GLU A 117 4.72 -3.80 -12.32
C GLU A 117 3.34 -3.43 -11.77
N LEU A 118 2.62 -4.37 -11.15
CA LEU A 118 1.33 -4.11 -10.49
C LEU A 118 1.49 -3.04 -9.40
N VAL A 119 2.43 -3.21 -8.49
CA VAL A 119 2.67 -2.28 -7.38
C VAL A 119 3.04 -0.89 -7.90
N ASN A 120 3.88 -0.81 -8.93
CA ASN A 120 4.23 0.45 -9.59
C ASN A 120 3.01 1.12 -10.22
N TYR A 121 2.15 0.35 -10.89
CA TYR A 121 0.90 0.88 -11.43
C TYR A 121 0.02 1.49 -10.33
N LEU A 122 -0.17 0.79 -9.20
CA LEU A 122 -0.98 1.28 -8.08
C LEU A 122 -0.41 2.58 -7.48
N ARG A 123 0.91 2.61 -7.26
CA ARG A 123 1.63 3.75 -6.66
C ARG A 123 1.57 5.00 -7.52
N VAL A 124 1.77 4.86 -8.83
CA VAL A 124 1.70 5.99 -9.76
C VAL A 124 0.26 6.45 -9.95
N THR A 125 -0.68 5.51 -10.09
CA THR A 125 -2.07 5.84 -10.39
C THR A 125 -2.78 6.49 -9.20
N TRP A 126 -2.60 5.97 -7.98
CA TRP A 126 -3.36 6.43 -6.81
C TRP A 126 -2.51 6.83 -5.60
N GLY A 127 -1.21 6.53 -5.60
CA GLY A 127 -0.30 6.85 -4.51
C GLY A 127 0.46 8.18 -4.67
N GLY A 128 0.51 8.76 -5.87
CA GLY A 128 1.33 9.95 -6.16
C GLY A 128 2.83 9.71 -5.95
N LEU A 129 3.26 8.45 -6.01
CA LEU A 129 4.65 8.03 -5.89
C LEU A 129 5.19 7.54 -7.25
N PRO A 130 6.51 7.59 -7.47
CA PRO A 130 7.10 7.00 -8.66
C PRO A 130 6.90 5.48 -8.71
N GLY A 131 6.94 4.94 -9.92
CA GLY A 131 6.99 3.49 -10.17
C GLY A 131 8.43 2.99 -10.07
N ASP A 132 8.98 2.95 -8.86
CA ASP A 132 10.38 2.65 -8.57
C ASP A 132 10.59 1.30 -7.86
N ILE A 133 9.55 0.48 -7.75
CA ILE A 133 9.64 -0.86 -7.18
C ILE A 133 10.28 -1.82 -8.18
N THR A 134 11.27 -2.58 -7.74
CA THR A 134 11.98 -3.57 -8.57
C THR A 134 11.56 -5.00 -8.24
N ALA A 135 11.78 -5.91 -9.19
CA ALA A 135 11.53 -7.34 -8.97
C ALA A 135 12.41 -7.90 -7.83
N GLU A 136 13.62 -7.39 -7.65
CA GLU A 136 14.53 -7.81 -6.57
C GLU A 136 13.97 -7.44 -5.19
N GLN A 137 13.33 -6.28 -5.05
CA GLN A 137 12.67 -5.88 -3.81
C GLN A 137 11.50 -6.82 -3.49
N VAL A 138 10.69 -7.16 -4.50
CA VAL A 138 9.60 -8.13 -4.33
C VAL A 138 10.15 -9.51 -3.94
N LYS A 139 11.18 -9.98 -4.65
CA LYS A 139 11.83 -11.26 -4.38
C LYS A 139 12.39 -11.33 -2.96
N ALA A 140 12.98 -10.25 -2.47
CA ALA A 140 13.51 -10.17 -1.11
C ALA A 140 12.40 -10.33 -0.07
N LEU A 141 11.25 -9.68 -0.28
CA LEU A 141 10.09 -9.77 0.61
C LEU A 141 9.41 -11.14 0.53
N ARG A 142 9.29 -11.72 -0.66
CA ARG A 142 8.74 -13.08 -0.85
C ARG A 142 9.54 -14.16 -0.12
N LYS A 143 10.87 -14.04 -0.09
CA LYS A 143 11.74 -15.00 0.63
C LYS A 143 11.65 -14.86 2.15
N ALA A 144 11.21 -13.72 2.65
CA ALA A 144 11.07 -13.46 4.07
C ALA A 144 9.70 -13.91 4.63
N HIS A 145 8.85 -14.46 3.76
CA HIS A 145 7.54 -15.02 4.05
C HIS A 145 7.61 -16.53 4.31
#